data_AF-A0A2V5QLT1-F1
#
_entry.id   AF-A0A2V5QLT1-F1
#
_cell.length_a   1.000
_cell.length_b   1.000
_cell.length_c   1.000
_cell.angle_alpha   90.00
_cell.angle_beta   90.00
_cell.angle_gamma   90.00
#
_symmetry.space_group_name_H-M   'P 1'
#
loop_
_entity.id
_entity.type
_entity.pdbx_description
1 polymer ?
#
loop_
_entity_poly.entity_id
_entity_poly.type
_entity_poly.pdbx_seq_one_letter_code
_entity_poly.pdbx_strand_id
1 'polypeptide(L)'
;MKALLTLSLFIATAAFAQTSSPSAKHPFTFDDMMALKRVGAPVPSPDGKWVVFDCEDVDLAANTKISHLWIVPASGGGSRRLNPTPNHEERPRFSPDGKRLIWTSKATDPTQIWMCDFDPEAGQLIGKPHQVTSIARRRAEEEQSESENFHKALLSALERVH
;
A
#
# COMPACT_ATOMS: atom_id res chain seq x y z
N MET A 1 73.82 36.66 -29.56
CA MET A 1 73.28 38.04 -29.52
C MET A 1 71.93 38.04 -30.24
N LYS A 2 70.87 38.48 -29.53
CA LYS A 2 69.52 38.87 -30.02
C LYS A 2 68.61 37.74 -30.56
N ALA A 3 67.29 37.66 -30.33
CA ALA A 3 66.35 38.05 -29.27
C ALA A 3 64.95 37.53 -29.71
N LEU A 4 64.18 37.04 -28.73
CA LEU A 4 62.70 36.95 -28.57
C LEU A 4 61.72 37.11 -29.75
N LEU A 5 60.67 36.26 -29.76
CA LEU A 5 59.27 36.68 -29.46
C LEU A 5 58.28 35.48 -29.50
N THR A 6 57.99 34.90 -28.33
CA THR A 6 56.81 34.05 -28.10
C THR A 6 55.64 34.94 -27.66
N LEU A 7 54.58 34.96 -28.45
CA LEU A 7 53.35 35.71 -28.17
C LEU A 7 52.43 34.87 -27.27
N SER A 8 52.40 35.16 -25.98
CA SER A 8 51.44 34.56 -25.04
C SER A 8 50.22 35.47 -24.90
N LEU A 9 49.07 34.99 -25.38
CA LEU A 9 47.77 35.64 -25.21
C LEU A 9 47.18 35.27 -23.84
N PHE A 10 47.19 36.21 -22.89
CA PHE A 10 46.49 36.07 -21.61
C PHE A 10 45.00 36.45 -21.81
N ILE A 11 44.11 35.48 -21.79
CA ILE A 11 42.66 35.72 -21.67
C ILE A 11 42.33 35.73 -20.17
N ALA A 12 42.04 36.92 -19.64
CA ALA A 12 41.55 37.08 -18.28
C ALA A 12 40.07 36.66 -18.20
N THR A 13 39.80 35.50 -17.61
CA THR A 13 38.44 35.06 -17.27
C THR A 13 38.00 35.71 -15.95
N ALA A 14 37.06 36.64 -16.03
CA ALA A 14 36.37 37.16 -14.85
C ALA A 14 35.47 36.08 -14.26
N ALA A 15 35.83 35.55 -13.10
CA ALA A 15 34.99 34.63 -12.34
C ALA A 15 33.81 35.41 -11.74
N PHE A 16 32.62 35.28 -12.34
CA PHE A 16 31.37 35.65 -11.71
C PHE A 16 31.11 34.64 -10.56
N ALA A 17 31.32 35.08 -9.32
CA ALA A 17 30.87 34.34 -8.16
C ALA A 17 29.34 34.37 -8.13
N GLN A 18 28.69 33.26 -8.50
CA GLN A 18 27.27 33.07 -8.29
C GLN A 18 27.04 32.85 -6.80
N THR A 19 26.56 33.87 -6.10
CA THR A 19 25.96 33.70 -4.78
C THR A 19 24.66 32.91 -4.95
N SER A 20 24.64 31.65 -4.52
CA SER A 20 23.41 30.88 -4.41
C SER A 20 22.50 31.54 -3.37
N SER A 21 21.30 31.91 -3.78
CA SER A 21 20.27 32.35 -2.83
C SER A 21 19.99 31.23 -1.84
N PRO A 22 19.91 31.50 -0.52
CA PRO A 22 19.53 30.48 0.44
C PRO A 22 18.12 29.99 0.12
N SER A 23 17.98 28.66 -0.06
CA SER A 23 16.68 28.02 -0.23
C SER A 23 15.79 28.37 0.98
N ALA A 24 14.69 29.07 0.72
CA ALA A 24 13.71 29.39 1.75
C ALA A 24 13.11 28.08 2.28
N LYS A 25 13.30 27.78 3.56
CA LYS A 25 12.77 26.58 4.20
C LYS A 25 11.24 26.68 4.24
N HIS A 26 10.53 25.66 3.74
CA HIS A 26 9.06 25.57 3.81
C HIS A 26 8.63 25.49 5.28
N PRO A 27 7.93 26.50 5.83
CA PRO A 27 7.39 26.40 7.17
C PRO A 27 6.35 25.28 7.23
N PHE A 28 6.38 24.44 8.26
CA PHE A 28 5.42 23.33 8.40
C PHE A 28 3.97 23.85 8.46
N THR A 29 3.14 23.44 7.51
CA THR A 29 1.75 23.88 7.32
C THR A 29 0.73 22.78 7.66
N PHE A 30 -0.56 23.12 7.62
CA PHE A 30 -1.65 22.13 7.72
C PHE A 30 -1.62 21.12 6.56
N ASP A 31 -1.32 21.59 5.35
CA ASP A 31 -1.22 20.73 4.17
C ASP A 31 -0.08 19.73 4.32
N ASP A 32 1.06 20.14 4.88
CA ASP A 32 2.16 19.23 5.21
C ASP A 32 1.72 18.18 6.23
N MET A 33 1.02 18.60 7.29
CA MET A 33 0.53 17.71 8.33
C MET A 33 -0.43 16.65 7.77
N MET A 34 -1.28 17.01 6.80
CA MET A 34 -2.20 16.06 6.15
C MET A 34 -1.53 15.19 5.09
N ALA A 35 -0.44 15.67 4.46
CA ALA A 35 0.36 14.89 3.52
C ALA A 35 1.26 13.86 4.21
N LEU A 36 1.38 13.89 5.54
CA LEU A 36 2.14 12.89 6.30
C LEU A 36 1.48 11.51 6.17
N LYS A 37 2.20 10.60 5.51
CA LYS A 37 1.85 9.18 5.52
C LYS A 37 1.97 8.62 6.93
N ARG A 38 0.98 7.84 7.35
CA ARG A 38 1.01 7.16 8.65
C ARG A 38 1.49 5.74 8.44
N VAL A 39 2.55 5.37 9.15
CA VAL A 39 3.11 4.02 9.13
C VAL A 39 2.47 3.20 10.25
N GLY A 40 1.89 2.06 9.88
CA GLY A 40 1.34 1.08 10.80
C GLY A 40 2.42 0.29 11.54
N ALA A 41 1.99 -0.65 12.39
CA ALA A 41 2.92 -1.45 13.18
C ALA A 41 3.81 -2.33 12.27
N PRO A 42 5.15 -2.25 12.38
CA PRO A 42 6.06 -3.05 11.57
C PRO A 42 6.05 -4.51 12.01
N VAL A 43 6.18 -5.42 11.05
CA VAL A 43 6.24 -6.85 11.27
C VAL A 43 7.46 -7.44 10.57
N PRO A 44 8.48 -7.90 11.33
CA PRO A 44 9.64 -8.56 10.74
C PRO A 44 9.27 -9.95 10.21
N SER A 45 9.92 -10.36 9.12
CA SER A 45 9.84 -11.74 8.62
C SER A 45 10.57 -12.70 9.58
N PRO A 46 10.17 -13.99 9.64
CA PRO A 46 10.79 -14.96 10.53
C PRO A 46 12.29 -15.17 10.27
N ASP A 47 12.74 -15.01 9.03
CA ASP A 47 14.15 -15.08 8.64
C ASP A 47 14.93 -13.77 8.90
N GLY A 48 14.24 -12.72 9.36
CA GLY A 48 14.81 -11.42 9.66
C GLY A 48 15.24 -10.60 8.43
N LYS A 49 14.95 -11.03 7.19
CA LYS A 49 15.38 -10.33 5.97
C LYS A 49 14.49 -9.14 5.61
N TRP A 50 13.22 -9.16 6.01
CA TRP A 50 12.21 -8.21 5.57
C TRP A 50 11.40 -7.63 6.73
N VAL A 51 10.86 -6.43 6.51
CA VAL A 51 9.86 -5.83 7.38
C VAL A 51 8.67 -5.43 6.53
N VAL A 52 7.48 -5.90 6.89
CA VAL A 52 6.21 -5.55 6.26
C VAL A 52 5.41 -4.65 7.20
N PHE A 53 4.74 -3.64 6.63
CA PHE A 53 3.92 -2.69 7.36
C PHE A 53 2.81 -2.15 6.45
N ASP A 54 1.72 -1.69 7.04
CA ASP A 54 0.75 -0.87 6.32
C ASP A 54 1.15 0.61 6.35
N CYS A 55 0.81 1.34 5.29
CA CYS A 55 1.07 2.77 5.17
C CYS A 55 -0.18 3.45 4.64
N GLU A 56 -0.72 4.39 5.43
CA GLU A 56 -1.93 5.16 5.11
C GLU A 56 -1.59 6.29 4.14
N ASP A 57 -2.22 6.25 2.97
CA ASP A 57 -2.31 7.37 2.03
C ASP A 57 -3.62 8.15 2.35
N VAL A 58 -3.48 9.45 2.64
CA VAL A 58 -4.61 10.36 2.91
C VAL A 58 -4.91 11.16 1.64
N ASP A 59 -6.15 11.07 1.16
CA ASP A 59 -6.66 11.91 0.07
C ASP A 59 -7.74 12.84 0.64
N LEU A 60 -7.37 14.11 0.84
CA LEU A 60 -8.26 15.13 1.37
C LEU A 60 -9.39 15.49 0.40
N ALA A 61 -9.09 15.53 -0.91
CA ALA A 61 -10.08 15.92 -1.91
C ALA A 61 -11.17 14.86 -2.05
N ALA A 62 -10.79 13.59 -2.00
CA ALA A 62 -11.72 12.47 -1.97
C ALA A 62 -12.32 12.20 -0.58
N ASN A 63 -11.80 12.85 0.49
CA ASN A 63 -12.12 12.54 1.88
C ASN A 63 -11.95 11.04 2.21
N THR A 64 -10.86 10.43 1.73
CA THR A 64 -10.57 9.02 1.93
C THR A 64 -9.21 8.80 2.59
N LYS A 65 -9.09 7.65 3.27
CA LYS A 65 -7.86 7.15 3.87
C LYS A 65 -7.73 5.69 3.47
N ILE A 66 -6.69 5.38 2.71
CA ILE A 66 -6.47 4.03 2.21
C ILE A 66 -5.09 3.58 2.65
N SER A 67 -5.06 2.50 3.43
CA SER A 67 -3.83 1.83 3.83
C SER A 67 -3.45 0.79 2.79
N HIS A 68 -2.18 0.74 2.45
CA HIS A 68 -1.63 -0.30 1.57
C HIS A 68 -0.49 -1.03 2.25
N LEU A 69 -0.22 -2.28 1.83
CA LEU A 69 0.92 -3.04 2.34
C LEU A 69 2.22 -2.63 1.65
N TRP A 70 3.24 -2.38 2.46
CA TRP A 70 4.60 -2.04 2.05
C TRP A 70 5.59 -3.03 2.65
N ILE A 71 6.73 -3.17 1.97
CA ILE A 71 7.85 -3.99 2.42
C ILE A 71 9.16 -3.24 2.25
N VAL A 72 10.10 -3.48 3.15
CA VAL A 72 11.48 -2.95 3.12
C VAL A 72 12.46 -4.04 3.57
N PRO A 73 13.70 -4.08 3.08
CA PRO A 73 14.76 -4.90 3.67
C PRO A 73 14.97 -4.53 5.14
N ALA A 74 15.15 -5.52 6.01
CA ALA A 74 15.42 -5.29 7.43
C ALA A 74 16.76 -4.57 7.68
N SER A 75 17.71 -4.71 6.74
CA SER A 75 18.97 -3.94 6.74
C SER A 75 18.78 -2.46 6.38
N GLY A 76 17.57 -2.03 6.05
CA GLY A 76 17.26 -0.70 5.53
C GLY A 76 17.42 -0.61 4.01
N GLY A 77 16.95 0.50 3.44
CA GLY A 77 16.96 0.75 2.00
C GLY A 77 15.59 1.23 1.49
N GLY A 78 15.36 1.08 0.18
CA GLY A 78 14.11 1.47 -0.45
C GLY A 78 12.95 0.57 -0.04
N SER A 79 11.81 1.18 0.31
CA SER A 79 10.54 0.48 0.50
C SER A 79 9.74 0.45 -0.80
N ARG A 80 8.85 -0.53 -0.95
CA ARG A 80 7.92 -0.63 -2.09
C ARG A 80 6.57 -1.16 -1.66
N ARG A 81 5.54 -0.90 -2.47
CA ARG A 81 4.26 -1.59 -2.34
C ARG A 81 4.48 -3.10 -2.49
N LEU A 82 3.93 -3.86 -1.56
CA LEU A 82 3.99 -5.31 -1.56
C LEU A 82 2.84 -5.92 -2.36
N ASN A 83 1.65 -5.33 -2.26
CA ASN A 83 0.47 -5.75 -2.99
C ASN A 83 -0.07 -4.56 -3.81
N PRO A 84 -0.02 -4.61 -5.16
CA PRO A 84 -0.43 -3.49 -6.01
C PRO A 84 -1.96 -3.46 -6.24
N THR A 85 -2.74 -3.45 -5.16
CA THR A 85 -4.21 -3.34 -5.21
C THR A 85 -4.66 -1.93 -4.81
N PRO A 86 -5.87 -1.50 -5.24
CA PRO A 86 -6.49 -0.27 -4.75
C PRO A 86 -7.18 -0.48 -3.38
N ASN A 87 -7.10 -1.67 -2.80
CA ASN A 87 -7.87 -2.03 -1.60
C ASN A 87 -7.24 -1.41 -0.35
N HIS A 88 -8.09 -1.20 0.66
CA HIS A 88 -7.66 -0.88 2.02
C HIS A 88 -7.17 -2.15 2.71
N GLU A 89 -5.87 -2.21 3.01
CA GLU A 89 -5.16 -3.38 3.52
C GLU A 89 -4.30 -3.03 4.73
N GLU A 90 -4.45 -3.80 5.80
CA GLU A 90 -3.83 -3.50 7.10
C GLU A 90 -3.42 -4.78 7.85
N ARG A 91 -2.63 -4.58 8.92
CA ARG A 91 -2.32 -5.62 9.93
C ARG A 91 -1.68 -6.88 9.32
N PRO A 92 -0.61 -6.75 8.51
CA PRO A 92 0.07 -7.88 7.91
C PRO A 92 0.69 -8.80 8.98
N ARG A 93 0.74 -10.11 8.75
CA ARG A 93 1.44 -11.09 9.60
C ARG A 93 2.05 -12.19 8.74
N PHE A 94 3.28 -12.59 9.05
CA PHE A 94 3.92 -13.75 8.44
C PHE A 94 3.46 -15.05 9.10
N SER A 95 3.42 -16.13 8.32
CA SER A 95 3.41 -17.48 8.88
C SER A 95 4.74 -17.78 9.58
N PRO A 96 4.79 -18.69 10.57
CA PRO A 96 6.02 -19.03 11.28
C PRO A 96 7.15 -19.55 10.38
N ASP A 97 6.79 -20.22 9.28
CA ASP A 97 7.74 -20.71 8.27
C ASP A 97 8.19 -19.64 7.26
N GLY A 98 7.65 -18.42 7.34
CA GLY A 98 7.95 -17.30 6.45
C GLY A 98 7.42 -17.46 5.02
N LYS A 99 6.67 -18.52 4.70
CA LYS A 99 6.22 -18.82 3.33
C LYS A 99 4.88 -18.21 2.95
N ARG A 100 4.18 -17.59 3.89
CA ARG A 100 2.85 -16.99 3.69
C ARG A 100 2.75 -15.67 4.42
N LEU A 101 1.96 -14.77 3.86
CA LEU A 101 1.54 -13.53 4.49
C LEU A 101 0.01 -13.50 4.58
N ILE A 102 -0.51 -13.10 5.75
CA ILE A 102 -1.93 -12.84 5.97
C ILE A 102 -2.16 -11.38 6.35
N TRP A 103 -3.31 -10.82 6.00
CA TRP A 103 -3.68 -9.43 6.33
C TRP A 103 -5.20 -9.26 6.34
N THR A 104 -5.68 -8.12 6.82
CA THR A 104 -7.08 -7.72 6.65
C THR A 104 -7.25 -6.87 5.40
N SER A 105 -8.26 -7.12 4.58
CA SER A 105 -8.53 -6.35 3.36
C SER A 105 -10.02 -6.04 3.17
N LYS A 106 -10.30 -4.84 2.67
CA LYS A 106 -11.62 -4.41 2.14
C LYS A 106 -11.80 -4.72 0.65
N ALA A 107 -11.09 -5.71 0.11
CA ALA A 107 -11.31 -6.23 -1.25
C ALA A 107 -12.73 -6.82 -1.43
N THR A 108 -13.36 -7.22 -0.32
CA THR A 108 -14.77 -7.60 -0.23
C THR A 108 -15.41 -6.85 0.94
N ASP A 109 -16.73 -6.70 0.91
CA ASP A 109 -17.53 -6.16 2.01
C ASP A 109 -18.30 -7.30 2.69
N PRO A 110 -18.18 -7.47 4.02
CA PRO A 110 -17.32 -6.74 4.95
C PRO A 110 -15.87 -7.18 4.89
N THR A 111 -14.98 -6.39 5.51
CA THR A 111 -13.55 -6.69 5.68
C THR A 111 -13.31 -8.17 6.04
N GLN A 112 -12.45 -8.84 5.28
CA GLN A 112 -12.07 -10.24 5.50
C GLN A 112 -10.57 -10.40 5.75
N ILE A 113 -10.17 -11.60 6.19
CA ILE A 113 -8.77 -12.03 6.18
C ILE A 113 -8.43 -12.54 4.79
N TRP A 114 -7.28 -12.08 4.28
CA TRP A 114 -6.70 -12.47 3.00
C TRP A 114 -5.32 -13.06 3.21
N MET A 115 -4.91 -13.93 2.29
CA MET A 115 -3.63 -14.62 2.34
C MET A 115 -3.02 -14.73 0.94
N CYS A 116 -1.69 -14.75 0.88
CA CYS A 116 -0.93 -15.09 -0.31
C CYS A 116 0.38 -15.77 0.10
N ASP A 117 0.91 -16.59 -0.78
CA ASP A 117 2.25 -17.15 -0.61
C ASP A 117 3.28 -16.02 -0.69
N PHE A 118 4.41 -16.20 -0.01
CA PHE A 118 5.48 -15.21 0.08
C PHE A 118 6.82 -15.86 -0.26
N ASP A 119 7.57 -15.20 -1.12
CA ASP A 119 8.97 -15.52 -1.43
C ASP A 119 9.89 -14.80 -0.42
N PRO A 120 10.51 -15.50 0.54
CA PRO A 120 11.43 -14.89 1.50
C PRO A 120 12.76 -14.47 0.87
N GLU A 121 13.13 -15.00 -0.30
CA GLU A 121 14.36 -14.59 -0.97
C GLU A 121 14.14 -13.30 -1.78
N ALA A 122 13.00 -13.19 -2.47
CA ALA A 122 12.67 -12.00 -3.26
C ALA A 122 11.92 -10.90 -2.49
N GLY A 123 11.34 -11.24 -1.33
CA GLY A 123 10.45 -10.35 -0.57
C GLY A 123 9.11 -10.08 -1.26
N GLN A 124 8.61 -11.03 -2.06
CA GLN A 124 7.46 -10.81 -2.96
C GLN A 124 6.29 -11.73 -2.63
N LEU A 125 5.08 -11.29 -2.94
CA LEU A 125 3.93 -12.17 -2.96
C LEU A 125 4.01 -13.08 -4.18
N ILE A 126 3.68 -14.36 -4.01
CA ILE A 126 3.66 -15.36 -5.07
C ILE A 126 2.21 -15.70 -5.41
N GLY A 127 1.83 -15.49 -6.67
CA GLY A 127 0.49 -15.78 -7.15
C GLY A 127 -0.54 -14.71 -6.76
N LYS A 128 -1.81 -15.11 -6.69
CA LYS A 128 -2.93 -14.20 -6.40
C LYS A 128 -3.35 -14.33 -4.94
N PRO A 129 -3.50 -13.21 -4.21
CA PRO A 129 -4.15 -13.23 -2.91
C PRO A 129 -5.55 -13.84 -2.96
N HIS A 130 -5.92 -14.59 -1.93
CA HIS A 130 -7.25 -15.17 -1.78
C HIS A 130 -7.82 -14.94 -0.37
N GLN A 131 -9.14 -14.89 -0.30
CA GLN A 131 -9.88 -14.71 0.94
C GLN A 131 -9.86 -16.00 1.78
N VAL A 132 -9.57 -15.87 3.08
CA VAL A 132 -9.50 -16.99 4.03
C VAL A 132 -10.81 -17.13 4.84
N THR A 133 -11.49 -16.02 5.13
CA THR A 133 -12.70 -16.00 5.99
C THR A 133 -13.96 -15.67 5.22
N SER A 134 -15.14 -16.07 5.72
CA SER A 134 -16.45 -15.77 5.13
C SER A 134 -17.48 -15.26 6.17
N ILE A 135 -17.01 -14.51 7.18
CA ILE A 135 -17.71 -14.31 8.47
C ILE A 135 -19.11 -13.66 8.35
N ALA A 136 -19.44 -12.96 7.25
CA ALA A 136 -20.73 -12.29 7.07
C ALA A 136 -21.62 -12.80 5.93
N ARG A 137 -21.20 -13.82 5.17
CA ARG A 137 -21.97 -14.26 3.98
C ARG A 137 -23.33 -14.92 4.34
N ARG A 138 -23.53 -15.35 5.59
CA ARG A 138 -24.71 -16.15 6.00
C ARG A 138 -26.05 -15.41 5.92
N ARG A 139 -26.09 -14.11 6.20
CA ARG A 139 -27.36 -13.34 6.27
C ARG A 139 -28.02 -13.12 4.92
N ALA A 140 -27.23 -12.90 3.87
CA ALA A 140 -27.75 -12.67 2.52
C ALA A 140 -28.32 -13.96 1.90
N GLU A 141 -27.74 -15.12 2.21
CA GLU A 141 -28.23 -16.42 1.75
C GLU A 141 -29.53 -16.83 2.49
N GLU A 142 -29.64 -16.50 3.77
CA GLU A 142 -30.85 -16.71 4.58
C GLU A 142 -32.02 -15.81 4.12
N GLU A 143 -31.79 -14.51 3.90
CA GLU A 143 -32.83 -13.58 3.42
C GLU A 143 -33.31 -13.91 1.99
N GLN A 144 -32.40 -14.35 1.11
CA GLN A 144 -32.76 -14.81 -0.23
C GLN A 144 -33.58 -16.11 -0.18
N SER A 145 -33.19 -17.06 0.67
CA SER A 145 -33.93 -18.32 0.90
C SER A 145 -35.32 -18.07 1.50
N GLU A 146 -35.43 -17.14 2.44
CA GLU A 146 -36.70 -16.79 3.08
C GLU A 146 -37.65 -16.09 2.10
N SER A 147 -37.13 -15.19 1.25
CA SER A 147 -37.88 -14.56 0.16
C SER A 147 -38.38 -15.58 -0.88
N GLU A 148 -37.52 -16.52 -1.31
CA GLU A 148 -37.91 -17.58 -2.25
C GLU A 148 -38.94 -18.54 -1.65
N ASN A 149 -38.80 -18.90 -0.38
CA ASN A 149 -39.78 -19.73 0.32
C ASN A 149 -41.11 -19.02 0.50
N PHE A 150 -41.10 -17.72 0.82
CA PHE A 150 -42.31 -16.91 0.89
C PHE A 150 -43.03 -16.83 -0.46
N HIS A 151 -42.29 -16.63 -1.55
CA HIS A 151 -42.85 -16.61 -2.90
C HIS A 151 -43.49 -17.95 -3.30
N LYS A 152 -42.80 -19.06 -3.02
CA LYS A 152 -43.35 -20.42 -3.26
C LYS A 152 -44.59 -20.70 -2.41
N ALA A 153 -44.60 -20.25 -1.15
CA ALA A 153 -45.76 -20.39 -0.27
C ALA A 153 -46.96 -19.59 -0.80
N LEU A 154 -46.74 -18.38 -1.33
CA LEU A 154 -47.80 -17.55 -1.92
C LEU A 154 -48.41 -18.22 -3.16
N LEU A 155 -47.57 -18.75 -4.06
CA LEU A 155 -48.01 -19.47 -5.25
C LEU A 155 -48.81 -20.73 -4.88
N SER A 156 -48.31 -21.53 -3.93
CA SER A 156 -49.03 -22.72 -3.46
C SER A 156 -50.36 -22.38 -2.79
N ALA A 157 -50.47 -21.24 -2.10
CA ALA A 157 -51.73 -20.80 -1.50
C ALA A 157 -52.75 -20.36 -2.57
N LEU A 158 -52.31 -19.69 -3.63
CA LEU A 158 -53.18 -19.27 -4.74
C LEU A 158 -53.70 -20.48 -5.54
N GLU A 159 -52.88 -21.51 -5.74
CA GLU A 159 -53.28 -22.75 -6.42
C GLU A 159 -54.33 -23.56 -5.65
N ARG A 160 -54.44 -23.39 -4.32
CA ARG A 160 -55.42 -24.09 -3.47
C ARG A 160 -56.78 -23.39 -3.39
N VAL A 161 -56.92 -22.20 -3.98
CA VAL A 161 -58.16 -21.40 -3.95
C VAL A 161 -59.00 -21.57 -5.23
N HIS A 162 -58.56 -22.43 -6.15
CA HIS A 162 -59.31 -22.88 -7.34
C HIS A 162 -59.65 -24.36 -7.23
#